data_AF-A0A4Y7LBD8-F1
#
_entry.id   AF-A0A4Y7LBD8-F1
#
_cell.length_a   1.000
_cell.length_b   1.000
_cell.length_c   1.000
_cell.angle_alpha   90.00
_cell.angle_beta   90.00
_cell.angle_gamma   90.00
#
_symmetry.space_group_name_H-M   'P 1'
#
loop_
_entity.id
_entity.type
_entity.pdbx_description
1 polymer ?
#
loop_
_entity_poly.entity_id
_entity_poly.type
_entity_poly.pdbx_seq_one_letter_code
_entity_poly.pdbx_strand_id
1 'polypeptide(L)'
;MEYIVTNSVKAVTKLLDSVEDVGIIEIVEKFYEFMEGCEDAEKLQASKEVMANMLLKSLRDGDPVFERVSRAVYVAVRSAVLGGNVAHGRNLAETVLRRVGAAVLVDRVIEMADVLIIVAKVSGGVHGEWYLQVVNNV
;
A
#
# COMPACT_ATOMS: atom_id res chain seq x y z
N MET A 1 3.04 -12.73 -17.62
CA MET A 1 3.49 -11.49 -16.96
C MET A 1 2.67 -11.19 -15.71
N GLU A 2 1.33 -11.22 -15.75
CA GLU A 2 0.48 -11.03 -14.54
C GLU A 2 0.77 -12.01 -13.39
N TYR A 3 1.07 -13.28 -13.69
CA TYR A 3 1.47 -14.27 -12.68
C TYR A 3 2.73 -13.84 -11.90
N ILE A 4 3.75 -13.36 -12.61
CA ILE A 4 5.02 -12.91 -12.01
C ILE A 4 4.74 -11.69 -11.13
N VAL A 5 4.04 -10.68 -11.65
CA VAL A 5 3.68 -9.47 -10.89
C VAL A 5 2.91 -9.82 -9.62
N THR A 6 1.88 -10.66 -9.73
CA THR A 6 1.04 -11.05 -8.58
C THR A 6 1.85 -11.80 -7.52
N ASN A 7 2.73 -12.71 -7.92
CA ASN A 7 3.53 -13.49 -6.98
C ASN A 7 4.65 -12.67 -6.35
N SER A 8 5.33 -11.81 -7.12
CA SER A 8 6.32 -10.87 -6.57
C SER A 8 5.66 -9.93 -5.55
N VAL A 9 4.48 -9.38 -5.85
CA VAL A 9 3.73 -8.54 -4.90
C VAL A 9 3.40 -9.31 -3.61
N LYS A 10 2.90 -10.54 -3.72
CA LYS A 10 2.59 -11.39 -2.55
C LYS A 10 3.83 -11.71 -1.72
N ALA A 11 4.94 -12.05 -2.37
CA ALA A 11 6.18 -12.43 -1.71
C ALA A 11 6.82 -11.25 -0.98
N VAL A 12 6.86 -10.07 -1.61
CA VAL A 12 7.34 -8.83 -0.99
C VAL A 12 6.41 -8.42 0.14
N THR A 13 5.09 -8.50 -0.04
CA THR A 13 4.13 -8.18 1.03
C THR A 13 4.34 -9.09 2.24
N LYS A 14 4.50 -10.40 2.02
CA LYS A 14 4.77 -11.35 3.09
C LYS A 14 6.08 -11.05 3.83
N LEU A 15 7.13 -10.66 3.10
CA LEU A 15 8.40 -10.25 3.70
C LEU A 15 8.18 -9.05 4.64
N LEU A 16 7.55 -7.99 4.13
CA LEU A 16 7.27 -6.76 4.87
C LEU A 16 6.33 -6.97 6.08
N ASP A 17 5.43 -7.95 6.03
CA ASP A 17 4.52 -8.25 7.13
C ASP A 17 5.16 -9.12 8.23
N SER A 18 6.29 -9.78 7.93
CA SER A 18 6.92 -10.76 8.83
C SER A 18 8.21 -10.29 9.49
N VAL A 19 8.86 -9.26 8.94
CA VAL A 19 10.15 -8.75 9.39
C VAL A 19 10.02 -7.25 9.66
N GLU A 20 10.43 -6.83 10.84
CA GLU A 20 10.29 -5.44 11.30
C GLU A 20 11.19 -4.48 10.50
N ASP A 21 12.46 -4.86 10.31
CA ASP A 21 13.47 -4.02 9.64
C ASP A 21 13.92 -4.64 8.31
N VAL A 22 13.08 -4.56 7.28
CA VAL A 22 13.42 -5.05 5.94
C VAL A 22 14.25 -4.02 5.18
N GLY A 23 15.42 -4.44 4.71
CA GLY A 23 16.31 -3.62 3.89
C GLY A 23 15.89 -3.52 2.42
N ILE A 24 16.33 -2.47 1.71
CA ILE A 24 16.07 -2.30 0.26
C ILE A 24 16.62 -3.49 -0.55
N ILE A 25 17.79 -4.00 -0.18
CA ILE A 25 18.41 -5.14 -0.87
C ILE A 25 17.52 -6.38 -0.77
N GLU A 26 16.98 -6.67 0.42
CA GLU A 26 16.10 -7.82 0.66
C GLU A 26 14.78 -7.68 -0.11
N ILE A 27 14.22 -6.47 -0.19
CA ILE A 27 13.03 -6.19 -1.01
C ILE A 27 13.32 -6.52 -2.48
N VAL A 28 14.45 -6.05 -3.00
CA VAL A 28 14.85 -6.29 -4.40
C VAL A 28 15.06 -7.78 -4.64
N GLU A 29 15.80 -8.48 -3.78
CA GLU A 29 16.00 -9.93 -3.90
C GLU A 29 14.67 -10.67 -3.96
N LYS A 30 13.71 -10.29 -3.10
CA LYS A 30 12.39 -10.89 -3.08
C LYS A 30 11.55 -10.59 -4.33
N PHE A 31 11.70 -9.40 -4.93
CA PHE A 31 11.05 -9.08 -6.20
C PHE A 31 11.51 -9.99 -7.34
N TYR A 32 12.81 -10.28 -7.38
CA TYR A 32 13.45 -11.04 -8.46
C TYR A 32 13.42 -12.57 -8.25
N GLU A 33 12.93 -13.06 -7.10
CA GLU A 33 12.78 -14.50 -6.79
C GLU A 33 12.01 -15.26 -7.90
N PHE A 34 11.01 -14.62 -8.52
CA PHE A 34 10.19 -15.22 -9.58
C PHE A 34 10.69 -14.92 -11.00
N MET A 35 11.88 -14.31 -11.14
CA MET A 35 12.53 -14.01 -12.41
C MET A 35 13.73 -14.92 -12.73
N GLU A 36 14.14 -15.78 -11.80
CA GLU A 36 15.23 -16.74 -12.01
C GLU A 36 14.93 -17.68 -13.19
N GLY A 37 15.84 -17.71 -14.17
CA GLY A 37 15.71 -18.50 -15.40
C GLY A 37 15.20 -17.75 -16.63
N CYS A 38 14.81 -16.47 -16.52
CA CYS A 38 14.40 -15.64 -17.66
C CYS A 38 15.51 -14.77 -18.28
N GLU A 39 16.63 -14.55 -17.57
CA GLU A 39 17.71 -13.65 -18.00
C GLU A 39 19.10 -14.20 -17.67
N ASP A 40 20.10 -13.68 -18.39
CA ASP A 40 21.53 -13.87 -18.10
C ASP A 40 21.87 -13.36 -16.69
N ALA A 41 22.76 -14.06 -15.98
CA ALA A 41 23.11 -13.79 -14.59
C ALA A 41 23.69 -12.38 -14.40
N GLU A 42 24.51 -11.92 -15.35
CA GLU A 42 25.07 -10.56 -15.32
C GLU A 42 23.97 -9.49 -15.50
N LYS A 43 23.01 -9.75 -16.40
CA LYS A 43 21.89 -8.85 -16.66
C LYS A 43 20.93 -8.78 -15.47
N LEU A 44 20.69 -9.91 -14.81
CA LEU A 44 19.88 -10.00 -13.60
C LEU A 44 20.51 -9.18 -12.47
N GLN A 45 21.82 -9.31 -12.26
CA GLN A 45 22.55 -8.57 -11.23
C GLN A 45 22.51 -7.06 -11.49
N ALA A 46 22.78 -6.62 -12.72
CA ALA A 46 22.67 -5.21 -13.09
C ALA A 46 21.26 -4.66 -12.86
N SER A 47 20.22 -5.45 -13.17
CA SER A 47 18.82 -5.08 -12.96
C SER A 47 18.48 -4.93 -11.47
N LYS A 48 18.98 -5.83 -10.62
CA LYS A 48 18.84 -5.72 -9.16
C LYS A 48 19.48 -4.44 -8.63
N GLU A 49 20.69 -4.11 -9.07
CA GLU A 49 21.39 -2.88 -8.66
C GLU A 49 20.64 -1.61 -9.10
N VAL A 50 20.12 -1.58 -10.33
CA VAL A 50 19.29 -0.47 -10.81
C VAL A 50 18.04 -0.33 -9.95
N MET A 51 17.33 -1.43 -9.65
CA MET A 51 16.13 -1.41 -8.81
C MET A 51 16.43 -0.94 -7.39
N ALA A 52 17.52 -1.41 -6.78
CA ALA A 52 17.94 -1.00 -5.44
C ALA A 52 18.20 0.51 -5.38
N ASN A 53 18.92 1.05 -6.37
CA ASN A 53 19.18 2.48 -6.47
C ASN A 53 17.91 3.30 -6.71
N MET A 54 16.99 2.79 -7.55
CA MET A 54 15.70 3.43 -7.78
C MET A 54 14.84 3.48 -6.52
N LEU A 55 14.75 2.37 -5.77
CA LEU A 55 14.02 2.32 -4.50
C LEU A 55 14.66 3.23 -3.47
N LEU A 56 15.99 3.19 -3.31
CA LEU A 56 16.73 4.05 -2.38
C LEU A 56 16.50 5.53 -2.67
N LYS A 57 16.44 5.92 -3.95
CA LYS A 57 16.16 7.31 -4.33
C LYS A 57 14.70 7.66 -4.11
N SER A 58 13.79 6.82 -4.57
CA SER A 58 12.35 7.08 -4.54
C SER A 58 11.81 7.13 -3.11
N LEU A 59 12.42 6.43 -2.15
CA LEU A 59 11.98 6.42 -0.75
C LEU A 59 12.58 7.55 0.10
N ARG A 60 13.37 8.46 -0.49
CA ARG A 60 13.91 9.60 0.25
C ARG A 60 12.82 10.61 0.59
N ASP A 61 13.04 11.33 1.68
CA ASP A 61 12.17 12.43 2.07
C ASP A 61 12.09 13.49 0.96
N GLY A 62 10.87 13.95 0.69
CA GLY A 62 10.56 14.88 -0.40
C GLY A 62 10.69 14.32 -1.81
N ASP A 63 10.88 13.01 -2.01
CA ASP A 63 10.89 12.44 -3.35
C ASP A 63 9.46 12.46 -3.97
N PRO A 64 9.28 13.01 -5.19
CA PRO A 64 7.97 13.18 -5.80
C PRO A 64 7.27 11.85 -6.13
N VAL A 65 8.01 10.76 -6.31
CA VAL A 65 7.43 9.43 -6.52
C VAL A 65 6.80 8.95 -5.22
N PHE A 66 7.51 9.03 -4.10
CA PHE A 66 6.96 8.65 -2.80
C PHE A 66 5.76 9.51 -2.41
N GLU A 67 5.85 10.84 -2.54
CA GLU A 67 4.72 11.73 -2.26
C GLU A 67 3.49 11.39 -3.11
N ARG A 68 3.69 11.13 -4.41
CA ARG A 68 2.61 10.77 -5.32
C ARG A 68 1.95 9.44 -4.93
N VAL A 69 2.76 8.42 -4.64
CA VAL A 69 2.26 7.07 -4.31
C VAL A 69 1.61 7.07 -2.93
N SER A 70 2.26 7.62 -1.92
CA SER A 70 1.71 7.73 -0.56
C SER A 70 0.40 8.52 -0.54
N ARG A 71 0.31 9.62 -1.28
CA ARG A 71 -0.93 10.38 -1.44
C ARG A 71 -2.03 9.57 -2.13
N ALA A 72 -1.70 8.79 -3.15
CA ALA A 72 -2.67 7.92 -3.81
C ALA A 72 -3.20 6.85 -2.83
N VAL A 73 -2.33 6.23 -2.02
CA VAL A 73 -2.73 5.27 -0.99
C VAL A 73 -3.60 5.95 0.08
N TYR A 74 -3.21 7.12 0.57
CA TYR A 74 -4.00 7.91 1.53
C TYR A 74 -5.41 8.20 1.00
N VAL A 75 -5.51 8.71 -0.25
CA VAL A 75 -6.79 9.01 -0.87
C VAL A 75 -7.60 7.73 -1.11
N ALA A 76 -6.97 6.62 -1.49
CA ALA A 76 -7.63 5.34 -1.68
C ALA A 76 -8.25 4.80 -0.38
N VAL A 77 -7.48 4.78 0.72
CA VAL A 77 -7.98 4.40 2.05
C VAL A 77 -9.13 5.32 2.47
N ARG A 78 -8.97 6.65 2.32
CA ARG A 78 -10.03 7.60 2.64
C ARG A 78 -11.30 7.37 1.82
N SER A 79 -11.14 7.03 0.55
CA SER A 79 -12.25 6.72 -0.35
C SER A 79 -12.97 5.43 0.04
N ALA A 80 -12.22 4.41 0.48
CA ALA A 80 -12.77 3.17 0.99
C ALA A 80 -13.57 3.39 2.28
N VAL A 81 -13.03 4.18 3.23
CA VAL A 81 -13.71 4.47 4.51
C VAL A 81 -14.93 5.38 4.34
N LEU A 82 -14.84 6.42 3.51
CA LEU A 82 -15.87 7.45 3.37
C LEU A 82 -16.82 7.22 2.18
N GLY A 83 -16.63 6.15 1.41
CA GLY A 83 -17.42 5.85 0.20
C GLY A 83 -18.88 5.44 0.45
N GLY A 84 -19.36 5.50 1.68
CA GLY A 84 -20.74 5.20 2.08
C GLY A 84 -21.06 3.71 2.13
N ASN A 85 -20.81 2.96 1.06
CA ASN A 85 -20.93 1.50 1.03
C ASN A 85 -19.66 0.83 0.49
N VAL A 86 -19.51 -0.46 0.80
CA VAL A 86 -18.30 -1.24 0.48
C VAL A 86 -18.00 -1.27 -1.01
N ALA A 87 -19.01 -1.51 -1.86
CA ALA A 87 -18.81 -1.60 -3.31
C ALA A 87 -18.39 -0.25 -3.92
N HIS A 88 -19.02 0.84 -3.47
CA HIS A 88 -18.68 2.18 -3.94
C HIS A 88 -17.30 2.62 -3.45
N GLY A 89 -16.99 2.42 -2.16
CA GLY A 89 -15.69 2.71 -1.58
C GLY A 89 -14.56 1.94 -2.26
N ARG A 90 -14.79 0.66 -2.59
CA ARG A 90 -13.86 -0.16 -3.38
C ARG A 90 -13.62 0.39 -4.77
N ASN A 91 -14.68 0.72 -5.51
CA ASN A 91 -14.54 1.28 -6.86
C ASN A 91 -13.78 2.61 -6.86
N LEU A 92 -14.02 3.48 -5.88
CA LEU A 92 -13.28 4.73 -5.72
C LEU A 92 -11.81 4.48 -5.38
N ALA A 93 -11.52 3.59 -4.43
CA ALA A 93 -10.16 3.22 -4.04
C ALA A 93 -9.37 2.65 -5.22
N GLU A 94 -9.97 1.71 -5.97
CA GLU A 94 -9.34 1.11 -7.14
C GLU A 94 -9.04 2.17 -8.22
N THR A 95 -9.98 3.08 -8.47
CA THR A 95 -9.82 4.17 -9.45
C THR A 95 -8.63 5.06 -9.11
N VAL A 96 -8.42 5.35 -7.82
CA VAL A 96 -7.28 6.15 -7.34
C VAL A 96 -5.98 5.38 -7.51
N LEU A 97 -5.92 4.11 -7.06
CA LEU A 97 -4.72 3.27 -7.16
C LEU A 97 -4.32 3.00 -8.61
N ARG A 98 -5.28 2.86 -9.53
CA ARG A 98 -5.02 2.65 -10.95
C ARG A 98 -4.21 3.80 -11.58
N ARG A 99 -4.34 5.03 -11.08
CA ARG A 99 -3.57 6.21 -11.57
C ARG A 99 -2.07 6.15 -11.25
N VAL A 100 -1.67 5.27 -10.34
CA VAL A 100 -0.27 5.01 -9.98
C VAL A 100 0.14 3.57 -10.28
N GLY A 101 -0.65 2.82 -11.05
CA GLY A 101 -0.37 1.43 -11.41
C GLY A 101 -0.51 0.43 -10.25
N ALA A 102 -1.15 0.82 -9.15
CA ALA A 102 -1.23 0.03 -7.91
C ALA A 102 -2.60 -0.65 -7.70
N ALA A 103 -3.40 -0.83 -8.76
CA ALA A 103 -4.77 -1.37 -8.63
C ALA A 103 -4.81 -2.76 -7.96
N VAL A 104 -3.74 -3.55 -8.11
CA VAL A 104 -3.59 -4.86 -7.45
C VAL A 104 -3.62 -4.80 -5.91
N LEU A 105 -3.42 -3.61 -5.32
CA LEU A 105 -3.44 -3.41 -3.88
C LEU A 105 -4.84 -3.05 -3.32
N VAL A 106 -5.88 -3.03 -4.16
CA VAL A 106 -7.22 -2.62 -3.73
C VAL A 106 -7.76 -3.48 -2.58
N ASP A 107 -7.56 -4.79 -2.62
CA ASP A 107 -8.03 -5.70 -1.56
C ASP A 107 -7.41 -5.34 -0.21
N ARG A 108 -6.10 -5.09 -0.19
CA ARG A 108 -5.37 -4.69 1.02
C ARG A 108 -5.85 -3.34 1.56
N VAL A 109 -6.15 -2.40 0.67
CA VAL A 109 -6.73 -1.10 1.07
C VAL A 109 -8.11 -1.27 1.69
N ILE A 110 -8.94 -2.19 1.17
CA ILE A 110 -10.25 -2.50 1.76
C ILE A 110 -10.11 -3.12 3.14
N GLU A 111 -9.21 -4.09 3.31
CA GLU A 111 -8.95 -4.71 4.62
C GLU A 111 -8.53 -3.67 5.67
N MET A 112 -7.64 -2.74 5.31
CA MET A 112 -7.26 -1.62 6.19
C MET A 112 -8.44 -0.70 6.51
N ALA A 113 -9.27 -0.40 5.51
CA ALA A 113 -10.45 0.45 5.70
C ALA A 113 -11.47 -0.18 6.64
N ASP A 114 -11.68 -1.50 6.57
CA ASP A 114 -12.60 -2.21 7.47
C ASP A 114 -12.17 -2.08 8.93
N VAL A 115 -10.87 -2.22 9.22
CA VAL A 115 -10.32 -1.99 10.57
C VAL A 115 -10.60 -0.56 11.04
N LEU A 116 -10.35 0.44 10.19
CA LEU A 116 -10.61 1.84 10.52
C LEU A 116 -12.10 2.13 10.75
N ILE A 117 -12.99 1.52 9.96
CA ILE A 117 -14.44 1.63 10.14
C ILE A 117 -14.87 1.04 11.48
N ILE A 118 -14.31 -0.11 11.87
CA ILE A 118 -14.59 -0.72 13.18
C ILE A 118 -14.13 0.22 14.30
N VAL A 119 -12.90 0.73 14.24
CA VAL A 119 -12.36 1.68 15.22
C VAL A 119 -13.25 2.93 15.32
N ALA A 120 -13.67 3.49 14.19
CA ALA A 120 -14.55 4.66 14.15
C ALA A 120 -15.92 4.37 14.79
N LYS A 121 -16.52 3.21 14.50
CA LYS A 121 -17.80 2.79 15.09
C LYS A 121 -17.70 2.61 16.60
N VAL A 122 -16.66 1.92 17.08
CA VAL A 122 -16.43 1.72 18.52
C VAL A 122 -16.18 3.06 19.21
N SER A 123 -15.33 3.90 18.63
CA SER A 123 -15.02 5.22 19.19
C SER A 123 -16.27 6.11 19.26
N GLY A 124 -17.10 6.12 18.22
CA GLY A 124 -18.37 6.84 18.21
C GLY A 124 -19.39 6.26 19.18
N GLY A 125 -19.44 4.94 19.37
CA GLY A 125 -20.35 4.31 20.33
C GLY A 125 -19.98 4.54 21.79
N VAL A 126 -18.67 4.54 22.12
CA VAL A 126 -18.18 4.70 23.49
C VAL A 126 -18.07 6.18 23.86
N HIS A 127 -17.54 7.01 22.96
CA HIS A 127 -17.21 8.41 23.24
C HIS A 127 -18.17 9.41 22.58
N GLY A 128 -19.15 8.94 21.79
CA GLY A 128 -20.06 9.81 21.03
C GLY A 128 -20.81 10.82 21.89
N GLU A 129 -21.41 10.36 22.98
CA GLU A 129 -22.12 11.24 23.93
C GLU A 129 -21.19 12.27 24.57
N TRP A 130 -19.95 11.87 24.89
CA TRP A 130 -18.96 12.79 25.41
C TRP A 130 -18.55 13.84 24.36
N TYR A 131 -18.31 13.43 23.11
CA TYR A 131 -18.03 14.36 22.02
C TYR A 131 -19.19 15.35 21.78
N LEU A 132 -20.44 14.89 21.85
CA LEU A 132 -21.62 15.75 21.75
C LEU A 132 -21.66 16.80 22.85
N GLN A 133 -21.35 16.42 24.09
CA GLN A 133 -21.27 17.38 25.20
C GLN A 133 -20.16 18.41 25.01
N VAL A 134 -18.98 18.01 24.54
CA VAL A 134 -17.88 18.95 24.26
C VAL A 134 -18.28 19.95 23.16
N VAL A 135 -18.87 19.47 22.07
CA VAL A 135 -19.28 20.33 20.94
C VAL A 135 -20.38 21.31 21.34
N ASN A 136 -21.34 20.87 22.16
CA ASN A 136 -22.46 21.72 22.62
C ASN A 136 -22.05 22.74 23.70
N ASN A 137 -20.88 22.59 24.32
CA ASN A 137 -20.35 23.50 25.34
C ASN A 137 -19.35 24.53 24.76
N VAL A 138 -19.19 24.57 23.42
CA VAL A 138 -18.47 25.61 22.68
C VAL A 138 -19.49 26.54 22.02
#